data_AF-A0A399WNK6-F1
#
_entry.id   AF-A0A399WNK6-F1
#
_cell.length_a   1.000
_cell.length_b   1.000
_cell.length_c   1.000
_cell.angle_alpha   90.00
_cell.angle_beta   90.00
_cell.angle_gamma   90.00
#
_symmetry.space_group_name_H-M   'P 1'
#
loop_
_entity.id
_entity.type
_entity.pdbx_description
1 polymer ?
#
loop_
_entity_poly.entity_id
_entity_poly.type
_entity_poly.pdbx_seq_one_letter_code
_entity_poly.pdbx_strand_id
1 'polypeptide(L)'
;MRKGLILPILFLLFCSIGNAQTYASVLKRALAQSNEDYSQFVWVTYPTTNNGILSMGSSPRSRYKLTERICPTFTCLGLSEALLDAPSSLQEQNLITMDEGDASSIVDDKTKETLMALALPSFLRIVGLNFSTSQVRKAHLEVTFGSLIMREIVPAEVVAYIQSLESAAAITATQRLVLREYKRKHLSLVTKDIVIDKLSLAITTQRDSQSALDAALEEKAGKVFGKDSTLKLKVSKHTDGNFRIETTRPLIIGRLYQNAKDLPGL
;
A
#
# COMPACT_ATOMS: atom_id res chain seq x y z
N MET A 1 63.05 -8.11 34.45
CA MET A 1 61.66 -8.62 34.56
C MET A 1 60.71 -7.44 34.53
N ARG A 2 60.15 -7.09 33.36
CA ARG A 2 59.18 -5.99 33.20
C ARG A 2 57.77 -6.58 33.10
N LYS A 3 56.89 -6.14 34.02
CA LYS A 3 55.49 -6.55 34.10
C LYS A 3 54.71 -5.92 32.95
N GLY A 4 53.97 -6.75 32.21
CA GLY A 4 53.11 -6.32 31.11
C GLY A 4 51.86 -5.61 31.62
N LEU A 5 51.49 -4.52 30.93
CA LEU A 5 50.22 -3.83 31.09
C LEU A 5 49.34 -4.24 29.90
N ILE A 6 48.38 -5.12 30.13
CA ILE A 6 47.36 -5.48 29.14
C ILE A 6 46.33 -4.35 29.15
N LEU A 7 46.32 -3.56 28.08
CA LEU A 7 45.29 -2.55 27.82
C LEU A 7 44.06 -3.27 27.25
N PRO A 8 42.88 -3.24 27.89
CA PRO A 8 41.68 -3.79 27.29
C PRO A 8 41.26 -2.83 26.17
N ILE A 9 41.34 -3.32 24.93
CA ILE A 9 40.77 -2.66 23.77
C ILE A 9 39.24 -2.71 23.96
N LEU A 10 38.72 -1.63 24.53
CA LEU A 10 37.30 -1.28 24.51
C LEU A 10 36.97 -0.92 23.06
N PHE A 11 36.79 -1.93 22.21
CA PHE A 11 36.29 -1.74 20.86
C PHE A 11 34.84 -1.28 21.00
N LEU A 12 34.67 0.04 20.94
CA LEU A 12 33.43 0.72 20.62
C LEU A 12 32.83 0.03 19.40
N LEU A 13 31.92 -0.91 19.64
CA LEU A 13 30.85 -1.24 18.71
C LEU A 13 30.09 0.07 18.55
N PHE A 14 30.55 0.87 17.57
CA PHE A 14 29.76 1.88 16.91
C PHE A 14 28.40 1.24 16.64
N CYS A 15 27.42 1.61 17.47
CA CYS A 15 26.04 1.65 17.06
C CYS A 15 25.99 2.60 15.87
N SER A 16 26.29 2.09 14.68
CA SER A 16 25.82 2.65 13.43
C SER A 16 24.31 2.54 13.50
N ILE A 17 23.67 3.47 14.21
CA ILE A 17 22.27 3.85 14.01
C ILE A 17 22.24 4.54 12.65
N GLY A 18 22.58 3.80 11.60
CA GLY A 18 22.14 4.13 10.25
C GLY A 18 20.63 4.06 10.35
N ASN A 19 19.97 5.21 10.27
CA ASN A 19 18.51 5.29 10.20
C ASN A 19 18.03 4.20 9.24
N ALA A 20 17.45 3.13 9.78
CA ALA A 20 16.94 2.03 8.97
C ALA A 20 15.91 2.65 8.03
N GLN A 21 16.24 2.72 6.73
CA GLN A 21 15.33 3.29 5.76
C GLN A 21 14.10 2.40 5.70
N THR A 22 12.93 2.99 5.93
CA THR A 22 11.65 2.29 5.83
C THR A 22 11.00 2.66 4.52
N TYR A 23 10.13 1.79 4.00
CA TYR A 23 9.38 2.07 2.77
C TYR A 23 8.65 3.42 2.86
N ALA A 24 8.00 3.68 4.00
CA ALA A 24 7.35 4.94 4.31
C ALA A 24 8.31 6.15 4.26
N SER A 25 9.52 6.03 4.82
CA SER A 25 10.46 7.16 4.87
C SER A 25 11.14 7.45 3.53
N VAL A 26 11.23 6.45 2.64
CA VAL A 26 11.69 6.64 1.26
C VAL A 26 10.61 7.33 0.43
N LEU A 27 9.36 6.83 0.47
CA LEU A 27 8.24 7.46 -0.23
C LEU A 27 8.00 8.90 0.20
N LYS A 28 7.95 9.16 1.51
CA LYS A 28 7.74 10.50 2.04
C LYS A 28 8.80 11.47 1.53
N ARG A 29 10.06 11.03 1.42
CA ARG A 29 11.16 11.86 0.90
C ARG A 29 11.03 12.13 -0.59
N ALA A 30 10.64 11.13 -1.37
CA ALA A 30 10.42 11.29 -2.82
C ALA A 30 9.29 12.28 -3.10
N LEU A 31 8.17 12.11 -2.39
CA LEU A 31 6.98 12.94 -2.57
C LEU A 31 7.15 14.36 -2.01
N ALA A 32 8.00 14.56 -1.00
CA ALA A 32 8.35 15.88 -0.49
C ALA A 32 9.13 16.76 -1.49
N GLN A 33 9.61 16.19 -2.60
CA GLN A 33 10.25 16.96 -3.69
C GLN A 33 9.22 17.55 -4.66
N SER A 34 7.95 17.15 -4.56
CA SER A 34 6.87 17.75 -5.34
C SER A 34 6.42 19.09 -4.75
N ASN A 35 5.61 19.85 -5.50
CA ASN A 35 5.01 21.10 -5.04
C ASN A 35 3.77 20.89 -4.15
N GLU A 36 3.42 19.65 -3.81
CA GLU A 36 2.24 19.30 -3.00
C GLU A 36 2.62 19.05 -1.53
N ASP A 37 1.76 19.51 -0.61
CA ASP A 37 1.93 19.24 0.82
C ASP A 37 1.35 17.88 1.22
N TYR A 38 2.23 16.87 1.29
CA TYR A 38 1.88 15.54 1.77
C TYR A 38 2.10 15.34 3.29
N SER A 39 2.38 16.40 4.05
CA SER A 39 2.72 16.29 5.47
C SER A 39 1.59 15.71 6.33
N GLN A 40 0.34 15.89 5.87
CA GLN A 40 -0.87 15.43 6.57
C GLN A 40 -1.16 13.94 6.36
N PHE A 41 -0.50 13.28 5.40
CA PHE A 41 -0.73 11.88 5.10
C PHE A 41 0.00 10.97 6.09
N VAL A 42 -0.71 9.92 6.52
CA VAL A 42 -0.15 8.77 7.21
C VAL A 42 0.35 7.78 6.16
N TRP A 43 1.66 7.59 6.12
CA TRP A 43 2.34 6.72 5.16
C TRP A 43 2.24 5.25 5.55
N VAL A 44 1.97 4.39 4.58
CA VAL A 44 1.96 2.94 4.81
C VAL A 44 3.39 2.42 4.99
N THR A 45 3.56 1.45 5.87
CA THR A 45 4.87 0.83 6.12
C THR A 45 5.30 -0.14 5.02
N TYR A 46 4.38 -0.51 4.13
CA TYR A 46 4.56 -1.40 2.99
C TYR A 46 3.37 -1.25 2.02
N PRO A 47 3.54 -1.42 0.68
CA PRO A 47 2.45 -1.23 -0.28
C PRO A 47 1.27 -2.17 -0.04
N THR A 48 0.05 -1.63 -0.08
CA THR A 48 -1.17 -2.38 0.23
C THR A 48 -2.34 -1.94 -0.64
N THR A 49 -3.19 -2.88 -1.01
CA THR A 49 -4.39 -2.68 -1.83
C THR A 49 -5.68 -2.73 -1.00
N ASN A 50 -5.61 -2.94 0.32
CA ASN A 50 -6.75 -3.38 1.12
C ASN A 50 -7.30 -2.37 2.15
N ASN A 51 -6.79 -1.14 2.21
CA ASN A 51 -7.47 -0.10 3.00
C ASN A 51 -7.30 1.25 2.29
N GLY A 52 -8.33 1.76 1.62
CA GLY A 52 -8.29 3.01 0.87
C GLY A 52 -9.20 4.07 1.48
N ILE A 53 -9.55 5.07 0.69
CA ILE A 53 -10.76 5.88 0.84
C ILE A 53 -11.95 5.06 1.35
N LEU A 54 -12.78 5.67 2.19
CA LEU A 54 -13.95 5.05 2.83
C LEU A 54 -13.65 3.89 3.79
N SER A 55 -12.37 3.55 4.05
CA SER A 55 -12.02 2.73 5.21
C SER A 55 -12.35 3.48 6.49
N MET A 56 -12.99 2.81 7.45
CA MET A 56 -13.50 3.42 8.67
C MET A 56 -12.99 2.72 9.93
N GLY A 57 -12.76 3.51 10.97
CA GLY A 57 -12.44 3.00 12.30
C GLY A 57 -13.09 3.81 13.41
N SER A 58 -13.13 3.21 14.59
CA SER A 58 -13.47 3.95 15.81
C SER A 58 -12.25 4.76 16.22
N SER A 59 -12.44 6.05 16.46
CA SER A 59 -11.41 6.90 17.06
C SER A 59 -12.00 7.67 18.24
N PRO A 60 -11.67 7.27 19.49
CA PRO A 60 -12.17 7.97 20.67
C PRO A 60 -11.49 9.33 20.91
N ARG A 61 -10.39 9.67 20.21
CA ARG A 61 -9.60 10.91 20.44
C ARG A 61 -8.86 11.41 19.18
N SER A 62 -8.65 12.72 19.10
CA SER A 62 -8.06 13.50 17.97
C SER A 62 -6.62 13.15 17.55
N ARG A 63 -6.00 12.10 18.09
CA ARG A 63 -4.68 11.62 17.63
C ARG A 63 -4.86 10.21 17.07
N TYR A 64 -4.87 10.15 15.75
CA TYR A 64 -5.15 9.05 14.84
C TYR A 64 -4.51 7.69 15.17
N LYS A 65 -4.93 7.07 16.27
CA LYS A 65 -4.74 5.65 16.55
C LYS A 65 -6.01 4.94 16.13
N LEU A 66 -6.05 4.46 14.88
CA LEU A 66 -7.05 3.49 14.42
C LEU A 66 -6.74 2.12 15.01
N THR A 67 -6.81 2.01 16.33
CA THR A 67 -6.61 0.73 17.03
C THR A 67 -7.78 -0.21 16.78
N GLU A 68 -8.93 0.31 16.35
CA GLU A 68 -10.15 -0.45 16.09
C GLU A 68 -10.67 -0.18 14.67
N ARG A 69 -10.22 -0.98 13.71
CA ARG A 69 -10.77 -0.95 12.35
C ARG A 69 -12.17 -1.55 12.38
N ILE A 70 -13.17 -0.73 12.08
CA ILE A 70 -14.57 -1.16 11.94
C ILE A 70 -14.79 -1.72 10.53
N CYS A 71 -14.27 -0.99 9.55
CA CYS A 71 -14.47 -1.23 8.14
C CYS A 71 -13.11 -1.08 7.42
N PRO A 72 -12.31 -2.15 7.34
CA PRO A 72 -10.97 -2.07 6.73
C PRO A 72 -11.07 -1.76 5.23
N THR A 73 -12.12 -2.19 4.56
CA THR A 73 -12.43 -1.95 3.15
C THR A 73 -13.86 -1.45 3.02
N PHE A 74 -14.15 -0.64 2.02
CA PHE A 74 -15.52 -0.18 1.73
C PHE A 74 -16.50 -1.31 1.38
N THR A 75 -16.00 -2.52 1.04
CA THR A 75 -16.85 -3.70 0.86
C THR A 75 -17.61 -4.10 2.12
N CYS A 76 -17.13 -3.69 3.31
CA CYS A 76 -17.88 -3.89 4.55
C CYS A 76 -19.21 -3.10 4.58
N LEU A 77 -19.30 -2.04 3.76
CA LEU A 77 -20.50 -1.25 3.53
C LEU A 77 -21.41 -1.92 2.48
N GLY A 78 -21.10 -3.15 2.03
CA GLY A 78 -21.88 -3.83 0.99
C GLY A 78 -21.62 -3.29 -0.42
N LEU A 79 -20.60 -2.46 -0.59
CA LEU A 79 -20.13 -2.02 -1.91
C LEU A 79 -19.36 -3.16 -2.60
N SER A 80 -19.53 -3.29 -3.91
CA SER A 80 -18.95 -4.40 -4.70
C SER A 80 -17.42 -4.41 -4.68
N GLU A 81 -16.83 -5.61 -4.66
CA GLU A 81 -15.38 -5.77 -4.77
C GLU A 81 -14.83 -5.30 -6.13
N ALA A 82 -15.66 -5.32 -7.18
CA ALA A 82 -15.27 -4.83 -8.51
C ALA A 82 -14.83 -3.35 -8.49
N LEU A 83 -15.33 -2.56 -7.53
CA LEU A 83 -14.92 -1.17 -7.33
C LEU A 83 -13.48 -1.03 -6.82
N LEU A 84 -12.89 -2.10 -6.28
CA LEU A 84 -11.46 -2.12 -5.90
C LEU A 84 -10.54 -2.34 -7.11
N ASP A 85 -11.07 -2.92 -8.19
CA ASP A 85 -10.32 -3.26 -9.39
C ASP A 85 -10.33 -2.10 -10.41
N ALA A 86 -11.38 -1.25 -10.38
CA ALA A 86 -11.53 -0.08 -11.25
C ALA A 86 -11.85 1.19 -10.44
N PRO A 87 -10.85 2.04 -10.13
CA PRO A 87 -11.07 3.30 -9.41
C PRO A 87 -12.08 4.24 -10.09
N SER A 88 -12.17 4.20 -11.42
CA SER A 88 -13.14 4.96 -12.21
C SER A 88 -14.58 4.67 -11.81
N SER A 89 -14.91 3.45 -11.38
CA SER A 89 -16.26 3.09 -10.95
C SER A 89 -16.67 3.72 -9.62
N LEU A 90 -15.73 4.17 -8.79
CA LEU A 90 -16.02 4.98 -7.60
C LEU A 90 -16.31 6.44 -7.99
N GLN A 91 -15.63 6.95 -9.02
CA GLN A 91 -15.87 8.27 -9.58
C GLN A 91 -17.22 8.32 -10.32
N GLU A 92 -17.58 7.28 -11.07
CA GLU A 92 -18.89 7.13 -11.75
C GLU A 92 -20.07 7.16 -10.76
N GLN A 93 -19.85 6.71 -9.52
CA GLN A 93 -20.84 6.77 -8.44
C GLN A 93 -20.79 8.08 -7.64
N ASN A 94 -19.99 9.06 -8.07
CA ASN A 94 -19.75 10.33 -7.38
C ASN A 94 -19.24 10.18 -5.93
N LEU A 95 -18.69 9.02 -5.55
CA LEU A 95 -18.19 8.80 -4.20
C LEU A 95 -16.84 9.47 -3.99
N ILE A 96 -16.07 9.67 -5.07
CA ILE A 96 -14.75 10.28 -5.05
C ILE A 96 -14.50 11.20 -6.24
N THR A 97 -13.53 12.09 -6.08
CA THR A 97 -12.80 12.78 -7.14
C THR A 97 -11.39 12.20 -7.26
N MET A 98 -10.83 12.24 -8.46
CA MET A 98 -9.48 11.77 -8.75
C MET A 98 -8.66 12.91 -9.37
N ASP A 99 -7.44 13.08 -8.88
CA ASP A 99 -6.43 13.95 -9.46
C ASP A 99 -5.23 13.08 -9.87
N GLU A 100 -4.90 13.10 -11.16
CA GLU A 100 -3.88 12.24 -11.75
C GLU A 100 -2.57 13.01 -11.92
N GLY A 101 -1.54 12.54 -11.24
CA GLY A 101 -0.16 12.97 -11.41
C GLY A 101 0.70 11.88 -12.07
N ASP A 102 1.83 12.29 -12.63
CA ASP A 102 2.79 11.36 -13.18
C ASP A 102 3.76 10.86 -12.09
N ALA A 103 3.58 9.61 -11.61
CA ALA A 103 4.49 9.04 -10.62
C ALA A 103 5.93 8.93 -11.12
N SER A 104 6.12 8.78 -12.44
CA SER A 104 7.45 8.62 -13.04
C SER A 104 8.27 9.90 -12.97
N SER A 105 7.61 11.06 -12.88
CA SER A 105 8.23 12.36 -12.63
C SER A 105 8.60 12.60 -11.16
N ILE A 106 7.97 11.89 -10.22
CA ILE A 106 8.11 12.11 -8.77
C ILE A 106 9.05 11.09 -8.12
N VAL A 107 9.16 9.89 -8.69
CA VAL A 107 10.00 8.81 -8.18
C VAL A 107 11.16 8.60 -9.15
N ASP A 108 12.33 9.18 -8.83
CA ASP A 108 13.55 8.95 -9.61
C ASP A 108 14.00 7.48 -9.56
N ASP A 109 14.86 7.06 -10.49
CA ASP A 109 15.25 5.65 -10.61
C ASP A 109 15.94 5.11 -9.34
N LYS A 110 16.71 5.96 -8.64
CA LYS A 110 17.34 5.60 -7.38
C LYS A 110 16.33 5.33 -6.27
N THR A 111 15.25 6.11 -6.22
CA THR A 111 14.14 5.93 -5.30
C THR A 111 13.36 4.67 -5.67
N LYS A 112 13.11 4.44 -6.96
CA LYS A 112 12.47 3.20 -7.45
C LYS A 112 13.26 1.98 -6.99
N GLU A 113 14.57 1.96 -7.22
CA GLU A 113 15.47 0.88 -6.77
C GLU A 113 15.40 0.66 -5.26
N THR A 114 15.45 1.74 -4.47
CA THR A 114 15.41 1.66 -3.00
C THR A 114 14.07 1.14 -2.50
N LEU A 115 12.95 1.66 -3.02
CA LEU A 115 11.60 1.20 -2.67
C LEU A 115 11.44 -0.28 -3.00
N MET A 116 12.02 -0.72 -4.10
CA MET A 116 11.95 -2.10 -4.53
C MET A 116 12.83 -3.02 -3.71
N ALA A 117 14.04 -2.61 -3.34
CA ALA A 117 14.85 -3.38 -2.38
C ALA A 117 14.09 -3.63 -1.07
N LEU A 118 13.26 -2.67 -0.64
CA LEU A 118 12.44 -2.78 0.56
C LEU A 118 11.15 -3.60 0.35
N ALA A 119 10.50 -3.50 -0.82
CA ALA A 119 9.21 -4.14 -1.08
C ALA A 119 9.32 -5.56 -1.66
N LEU A 120 10.36 -5.83 -2.44
CA LEU A 120 10.56 -7.07 -3.19
C LEU A 120 10.46 -8.33 -2.32
N PRO A 121 11.09 -8.43 -1.12
CA PRO A 121 10.98 -9.63 -0.30
C PRO A 121 9.52 -10.02 0.02
N SER A 122 8.66 -9.03 0.24
CA SER A 122 7.24 -9.27 0.51
C SER A 122 6.47 -9.68 -0.75
N PHE A 123 6.76 -9.09 -1.91
CA PHE A 123 6.16 -9.53 -3.19
C PHE A 123 6.48 -11.00 -3.46
N LEU A 124 7.76 -11.36 -3.33
CA LEU A 124 8.23 -12.71 -3.58
C LEU A 124 7.59 -13.70 -2.60
N ARG A 125 7.51 -13.35 -1.31
CA ARG A 125 6.82 -14.16 -0.30
C ARG A 125 5.33 -14.36 -0.63
N ILE A 126 4.62 -13.34 -1.11
CA ILE A 126 3.20 -13.45 -1.51
C ILE A 126 3.03 -14.40 -2.69
N VAL A 127 3.96 -14.38 -3.64
CA VAL A 127 3.99 -15.31 -4.78
C VAL A 127 4.49 -16.71 -4.35
N GLY A 128 4.90 -16.88 -3.09
CA GLY A 128 5.40 -18.16 -2.57
C GLY A 128 6.81 -18.49 -3.04
N LEU A 129 7.61 -17.47 -3.38
CA LEU A 129 9.00 -17.61 -3.80
C LEU A 129 9.91 -17.26 -2.62
N ASN A 130 10.57 -18.27 -2.07
CA ASN A 130 11.58 -18.11 -1.02
C ASN A 130 12.95 -17.84 -1.65
N PHE A 131 13.21 -16.60 -2.05
CA PHE A 131 14.51 -16.22 -2.56
C PHE A 131 15.54 -16.05 -1.44
N SER A 132 16.74 -16.58 -1.65
CA SER A 132 17.93 -16.03 -1.00
C SER A 132 18.42 -14.82 -1.80
N THR A 133 18.93 -13.79 -1.13
CA THR A 133 19.46 -12.56 -1.76
C THR A 133 20.54 -12.81 -2.81
N SER A 134 21.17 -13.99 -2.82
CA SER A 134 22.15 -14.40 -3.84
C SER A 134 21.53 -14.79 -5.19
N GLN A 135 20.29 -15.28 -5.21
CA GLN A 135 19.58 -15.61 -6.44
C GLN A 135 19.04 -14.38 -7.17
N VAL A 136 18.68 -13.33 -6.42
CA VAL A 136 18.24 -12.04 -6.97
C VAL A 136 19.35 -11.36 -7.79
N ARG A 137 20.62 -11.56 -7.45
CA ARG A 137 21.77 -11.02 -8.21
C ARG A 137 21.92 -11.60 -9.62
N LYS A 138 21.24 -12.70 -9.94
CA LYS A 138 21.31 -13.39 -11.24
C LYS A 138 20.13 -13.09 -12.16
N ALA A 139 19.13 -12.37 -11.67
CA ALA A 139 18.00 -11.89 -12.46
C ALA A 139 18.16 -10.38 -12.68
N HIS A 140 17.89 -9.92 -13.89
CA HIS A 140 17.68 -8.51 -14.14
C HIS A 140 16.25 -8.16 -13.74
N LEU A 141 16.10 -7.13 -12.90
CA LEU A 141 14.82 -6.67 -12.39
C LEU A 141 14.60 -5.25 -12.89
N GLU A 142 13.54 -5.07 -13.68
CA GLU A 142 13.08 -3.75 -14.09
C GLU A 142 11.77 -3.43 -13.36
N VAL A 143 11.68 -2.22 -12.80
CA VAL A 143 10.52 -1.79 -12.03
C VAL A 143 9.88 -0.60 -12.70
N THR A 144 8.59 -0.74 -12.97
CA THR A 144 7.74 0.31 -13.51
C THR A 144 6.65 0.63 -12.51
N PHE A 145 6.54 1.90 -12.13
CA PHE A 145 5.37 2.45 -11.46
C PHE A 145 4.51 3.12 -12.54
N GLY A 146 3.20 2.88 -12.53
CA GLY A 146 2.27 3.69 -13.33
C GLY A 146 1.91 4.97 -12.59
N SER A 147 0.78 5.60 -12.94
CA SER A 147 0.42 6.94 -12.49
C SER A 147 0.23 7.04 -10.97
N LEU A 148 0.57 8.22 -10.43
CA LEU A 148 0.30 8.56 -9.05
C LEU A 148 -1.06 9.24 -9.02
N ILE A 149 -2.00 8.71 -8.25
CA ILE A 149 -3.36 9.23 -8.22
C ILE A 149 -3.68 9.64 -6.80
N MET A 150 -4.08 10.89 -6.62
CA MET A 150 -4.73 11.32 -5.39
C MET A 150 -6.23 11.09 -5.54
N ARG A 151 -6.81 10.31 -4.63
CA ARG A 151 -8.26 10.11 -4.55
C ARG A 151 -8.78 10.82 -3.33
N GLU A 152 -9.85 11.58 -3.52
CA GLU A 152 -10.53 12.32 -2.45
C GLU A 152 -11.99 11.92 -2.41
N ILE A 153 -12.52 11.64 -1.22
CA ILE A 153 -13.95 11.36 -1.06
C ILE A 153 -14.76 12.62 -1.33
N VAL A 154 -15.99 12.45 -1.80
CA VAL A 154 -17.00 13.51 -1.78
C VAL A 154 -17.75 13.41 -0.44
N PRO A 155 -17.49 14.27 0.55
CA PRO A 155 -17.98 14.06 1.92
C PRO A 155 -19.50 13.99 2.02
N ALA A 156 -20.20 14.81 1.24
CA ALA A 156 -21.66 14.86 1.21
C ALA A 156 -22.28 13.51 0.82
N GLU A 157 -21.73 12.85 -0.21
CA GLU A 157 -22.25 11.55 -0.69
C GLU A 157 -21.99 10.44 0.33
N VAL A 158 -20.83 10.46 0.98
CA VAL A 158 -20.49 9.47 2.03
C VAL A 158 -21.38 9.64 3.26
N VAL A 159 -21.62 10.88 3.68
CA VAL A 159 -22.53 11.21 4.78
C VAL A 159 -23.96 10.78 4.44
N ALA A 160 -24.44 11.12 3.24
CA ALA A 160 -25.77 10.72 2.77
C ALA A 160 -25.92 9.20 2.74
N TYR A 161 -24.89 8.50 2.25
CA TYR A 161 -24.85 7.03 2.26
C TYR A 161 -24.96 6.47 3.69
N ILE A 162 -24.15 6.95 4.65
CA ILE A 162 -24.19 6.46 6.03
C ILE A 162 -25.56 6.73 6.67
N GLN A 163 -26.14 7.92 6.44
CA GLN A 163 -27.47 8.27 6.94
C GLN A 163 -28.57 7.41 6.33
N SER A 164 -28.45 7.02 5.05
CA SER A 164 -29.43 6.13 4.39
C SER A 164 -29.54 4.76 5.06
N LEU A 165 -28.49 4.31 5.77
CA LEU A 165 -28.49 3.06 6.53
C LEU A 165 -29.52 3.06 7.68
N GLU A 166 -29.98 4.22 8.13
CA GLU A 166 -31.01 4.33 9.17
C GLU A 166 -32.38 3.83 8.71
N SER A 167 -32.70 4.08 7.44
CA SER A 167 -33.98 3.73 6.82
C SER A 167 -33.93 2.41 6.03
N ALA A 168 -32.77 1.78 5.92
CA ALA A 168 -32.60 0.56 5.13
C ALA A 168 -33.26 -0.65 5.80
N ALA A 169 -34.06 -1.42 5.05
CA ALA A 169 -34.83 -2.57 5.54
C ALA A 169 -33.94 -3.68 6.14
N ALA A 170 -32.72 -3.83 5.63
CA ALA A 170 -31.74 -4.77 6.15
C ALA A 170 -30.33 -4.17 6.02
N ILE A 171 -29.61 -4.10 7.15
CA ILE A 171 -28.20 -3.72 7.20
C ILE A 171 -27.38 -4.76 7.96
N THR A 172 -26.13 -4.94 7.54
CA THR A 172 -25.17 -5.87 8.13
C THR A 172 -24.76 -5.44 9.54
N ALA A 173 -24.19 -6.36 10.32
CA ALA A 173 -23.65 -6.04 11.65
C ALA A 173 -22.59 -4.92 11.60
N THR A 174 -21.76 -4.92 10.55
CA THR A 174 -20.73 -3.90 10.33
C THR A 174 -21.35 -2.54 9.99
N GLN A 175 -22.36 -2.50 9.11
CA GLN A 175 -23.09 -1.27 8.80
C GLN A 175 -23.78 -0.67 10.05
N ARG A 176 -24.34 -1.51 10.93
CA ARG A 176 -24.88 -1.04 12.23
C ARG A 176 -23.81 -0.43 13.13
N LEU A 177 -22.61 -1.03 13.14
CA LEU A 177 -21.49 -0.50 13.92
C LEU A 177 -21.00 0.84 13.34
N VAL A 178 -20.85 0.95 12.02
CA VAL A 178 -20.53 2.21 11.33
C VAL A 178 -21.54 3.30 11.69
N LEU A 179 -22.84 3.02 11.54
CA LEU A 179 -23.90 3.97 11.83
C LEU A 179 -23.89 4.43 13.30
N ARG A 180 -23.67 3.50 14.23
CA ARG A 180 -23.57 3.80 15.67
C ARG A 180 -22.40 4.72 15.98
N GLU A 181 -21.21 4.43 15.46
CA GLU A 181 -20.02 5.25 15.72
C GLU A 181 -20.09 6.61 15.00
N TYR A 182 -20.78 6.67 13.85
CA TYR A 182 -21.15 7.91 13.18
C TYR A 182 -22.03 8.79 14.08
N LYS A 183 -23.15 8.26 14.59
CA LYS A 183 -24.06 8.96 15.51
C LYS A 183 -23.36 9.45 16.78
N ARG A 184 -22.36 8.71 17.26
CA ARG A 184 -21.54 9.05 18.42
C ARG A 184 -20.42 10.07 18.13
N LYS A 185 -20.25 10.52 16.88
CA LYS A 185 -19.14 11.39 16.46
C LYS A 185 -17.75 10.78 16.74
N HIS A 186 -17.68 9.45 16.73
CA HIS A 186 -16.46 8.67 17.00
C HIS A 186 -15.93 7.97 15.73
N LEU A 187 -16.62 8.11 14.60
CA LEU A 187 -16.18 7.55 13.33
C LEU A 187 -15.02 8.37 12.76
N SER A 188 -13.94 7.71 12.37
CA SER A 188 -12.89 8.29 11.54
C SER A 188 -12.84 7.59 10.19
N LEU A 189 -12.68 8.36 9.13
CA LEU A 189 -12.70 7.91 7.75
C LEU A 189 -11.41 8.29 7.04
N VAL A 190 -10.95 7.44 6.11
CA VAL A 190 -9.99 7.86 5.09
C VAL A 190 -10.72 8.75 4.10
N THR A 191 -10.34 10.02 4.05
CA THR A 191 -10.96 11.02 3.16
C THR A 191 -10.12 11.33 1.94
N LYS A 192 -8.80 11.13 2.03
CA LYS A 192 -7.92 11.13 0.87
C LYS A 192 -6.97 9.95 0.94
N ASP A 193 -6.60 9.40 -0.19
CA ASP A 193 -5.42 8.54 -0.27
C ASP A 193 -4.59 8.84 -1.51
N ILE A 194 -3.33 8.46 -1.43
CA ILE A 194 -2.40 8.51 -2.54
C ILE A 194 -2.18 7.07 -2.98
N VAL A 195 -2.44 6.80 -4.24
CA VAL A 195 -2.24 5.47 -4.84
C VAL A 195 -1.28 5.52 -6.00
N ILE A 196 -0.58 4.41 -6.21
CA ILE A 196 0.08 4.11 -7.48
C ILE A 196 -0.84 3.13 -8.20
N ASP A 197 -1.32 3.48 -9.39
CA ASP A 197 -2.32 2.67 -10.13
C ASP A 197 -1.88 1.21 -10.33
N LYS A 198 -0.58 1.02 -10.55
CA LYS A 198 0.04 -0.22 -10.97
C LYS A 198 1.53 -0.20 -10.60
N LEU A 199 1.98 -1.32 -10.08
CA LEU A 199 3.40 -1.63 -9.98
C LEU A 199 3.66 -2.88 -10.80
N SER A 200 4.67 -2.81 -11.66
CA SER A 200 5.13 -3.90 -12.50
C SER A 200 6.60 -4.18 -12.24
N LEU A 201 6.92 -5.43 -11.96
CA LEU A 201 8.27 -5.95 -11.86
C LEU A 201 8.50 -6.90 -13.04
N ALA A 202 9.34 -6.50 -14.00
CA ALA A 202 9.83 -7.41 -15.02
C ALA A 202 11.05 -8.16 -14.47
N ILE A 203 11.06 -9.47 -14.68
CA ILE A 203 12.12 -10.38 -14.25
C ILE A 203 12.66 -11.06 -15.50
N THR A 204 13.93 -10.77 -15.81
CA THR A 204 14.66 -11.44 -16.89
C THR A 204 15.74 -12.32 -16.27
N THR A 205 15.67 -13.62 -16.53
CA THR A 205 16.64 -14.60 -16.01
C THR A 205 17.73 -14.90 -17.04
N GLN A 206 18.96 -15.10 -16.56
CA GLN A 206 20.10 -15.41 -17.44
C GLN A 206 20.21 -16.92 -17.71
N ARG A 207 20.66 -17.28 -18.93
CA ARG A 207 20.74 -18.65 -19.44
C ARG A 207 21.48 -19.67 -18.56
N ASP A 208 22.44 -19.20 -17.78
CA ASP A 208 23.31 -20.09 -17.00
C ASP A 208 22.83 -20.32 -15.56
N SER A 209 21.69 -19.73 -15.18
CA SER A 209 21.14 -19.77 -13.81
C SER A 209 19.78 -20.51 -13.70
N GLN A 210 19.42 -21.26 -14.74
CA GLN A 210 18.11 -21.11 -15.38
C GLN A 210 17.03 -22.17 -15.08
N SER A 211 17.25 -23.25 -14.33
CA SER A 211 16.15 -24.24 -14.19
C SER A 211 15.15 -23.92 -13.08
N ALA A 212 15.63 -23.60 -11.86
CA ALA A 212 14.75 -23.57 -10.69
C ALA A 212 13.87 -22.32 -10.60
N LEU A 213 14.42 -21.14 -10.94
CA LEU A 213 13.66 -19.89 -10.86
C LEU A 213 12.64 -19.79 -11.99
N ASP A 214 13.04 -20.10 -13.22
CA ASP A 214 12.13 -20.10 -14.37
C ASP A 214 11.02 -21.12 -14.16
N ALA A 215 11.35 -22.35 -13.73
CA ALA A 215 10.32 -23.35 -13.43
C ALA A 215 9.36 -22.89 -12.32
N ALA A 216 9.87 -22.25 -11.26
CA ALA A 216 9.05 -21.72 -10.19
C ALA A 216 8.12 -20.60 -10.67
N LEU A 217 8.60 -19.67 -11.50
CA LEU A 217 7.79 -18.59 -12.07
C LEU A 217 6.81 -19.09 -13.13
N GLU A 218 7.19 -20.08 -13.92
CA GLU A 218 6.35 -20.72 -14.93
C GLU A 218 5.19 -21.48 -14.29
N GLU A 219 5.43 -22.20 -13.20
CA GLU A 219 4.37 -22.83 -12.39
C GLU A 219 3.40 -21.81 -11.79
N LYS A 220 3.83 -20.56 -11.63
CA LYS A 220 3.05 -19.46 -11.06
C LYS A 220 2.37 -18.61 -12.14
N ALA A 221 2.76 -18.74 -13.40
CA ALA A 221 2.26 -17.93 -14.50
C ALA A 221 0.73 -18.07 -14.67
N GLY A 222 0.05 -16.95 -14.93
CA GLY A 222 -1.40 -16.86 -15.05
C GLY A 222 -2.16 -16.86 -13.71
N LYS A 223 -1.49 -17.10 -12.58
CA LYS A 223 -2.13 -17.14 -11.27
C LYS A 223 -2.13 -15.75 -10.60
N VAL A 224 -3.17 -15.50 -9.82
CA VAL A 224 -3.29 -14.34 -8.92
C VAL A 224 -3.08 -14.81 -7.49
N PHE A 225 -2.11 -14.19 -6.81
CA PHE A 225 -1.69 -14.47 -5.45
C PHE A 225 -2.18 -13.41 -4.48
N GLY A 226 -2.28 -13.80 -3.20
CA GLY A 226 -2.67 -12.89 -2.13
C GLY A 226 -4.18 -12.61 -2.04
N LYS A 227 -5.03 -13.58 -2.40
CA LYS A 227 -6.50 -13.45 -2.34
C LYS A 227 -7.00 -12.96 -0.97
N ASP A 228 -6.39 -13.43 0.13
CA ASP A 228 -6.71 -13.02 1.50
C ASP A 228 -5.67 -12.05 2.11
N SER A 229 -4.76 -11.53 1.29
CA SER A 229 -3.65 -10.71 1.74
C SER A 229 -3.90 -9.22 1.48
N THR A 230 -3.13 -8.37 2.15
CA THR A 230 -3.17 -6.92 1.98
C THR A 230 -2.73 -6.45 0.59
N LEU A 231 -2.28 -7.36 -0.28
CA LEU A 231 -1.77 -7.10 -1.61
C LEU A 231 -2.13 -8.25 -2.58
N LYS A 232 -2.61 -7.91 -3.77
CA LYS A 232 -2.89 -8.90 -4.84
C LYS A 232 -1.91 -8.75 -5.99
N LEU A 233 -1.29 -9.85 -6.39
CA LEU A 233 -0.26 -9.89 -7.44
C LEU A 233 -0.61 -10.92 -8.50
N LYS A 234 -0.36 -10.60 -9.77
CA LYS A 234 -0.46 -11.52 -10.89
C LYS A 234 0.92 -11.79 -11.46
N VAL A 235 1.21 -13.06 -11.75
CA VAL A 235 2.42 -13.45 -12.48
C VAL A 235 2.04 -13.74 -13.92
N SER A 236 2.78 -13.19 -14.86
CA SER A 236 2.60 -13.42 -16.30
C SER A 236 3.93 -13.80 -16.94
N LYS A 237 3.88 -14.72 -17.90
CA LYS A 237 5.01 -15.08 -18.76
C LYS A 237 4.85 -14.31 -20.08
N HIS A 238 5.89 -13.59 -20.50
CA HIS A 238 5.91 -12.91 -21.80
C HIS A 238 6.60 -13.79 -22.83
N THR A 239 7.84 -14.21 -22.52
CA THR A 239 8.64 -15.14 -23.32
C THR A 239 9.49 -16.00 -22.37
N ASP A 240 10.24 -16.96 -22.91
CA ASP A 240 11.14 -17.78 -22.10
C ASP A 240 12.17 -16.90 -21.38
N GLY A 241 12.34 -17.16 -20.07
CA GLY A 241 13.19 -16.38 -19.17
C GLY A 241 12.69 -14.95 -18.88
N ASN A 242 11.49 -14.57 -19.34
CA ASN A 242 10.93 -13.23 -19.13
C ASN A 242 9.54 -13.30 -18.49
N PHE A 243 9.48 -12.89 -17.23
CA PHE A 243 8.27 -12.90 -16.41
C PHE A 243 7.94 -11.49 -15.95
N ARG A 244 6.67 -11.25 -15.67
CA ARG A 244 6.20 -10.00 -15.07
C ARG A 244 5.31 -10.30 -13.87
N ILE A 245 5.67 -9.71 -12.73
CA ILE A 245 4.84 -9.70 -11.52
C ILE A 245 4.21 -8.31 -11.43
N GLU A 246 2.89 -8.24 -11.47
CA GLU A 246 2.16 -6.97 -11.45
C GLU A 246 1.10 -6.94 -10.36
N THR A 247 0.85 -5.76 -9.81
CA THR A 247 -0.30 -5.56 -8.92
C THR A 247 -1.59 -5.62 -9.73
N THR A 248 -2.61 -6.28 -9.21
CA THR A 248 -3.93 -6.32 -9.87
C THR A 248 -4.85 -5.19 -9.42
N ARG A 249 -4.40 -4.39 -8.45
CA ARG A 249 -5.12 -3.26 -7.86
C ARG A 249 -4.13 -2.12 -7.59
N PRO A 250 -4.62 -0.87 -7.51
CA PRO A 250 -3.81 0.25 -7.07
C PRO A 250 -3.20 0.03 -5.68
N LEU A 251 -1.95 0.43 -5.54
CA LEU A 251 -1.20 0.41 -4.30
C LEU A 251 -1.44 1.69 -3.52
N ILE A 252 -2.05 1.60 -2.34
CA ILE A 252 -2.15 2.72 -1.42
C ILE A 252 -0.80 2.94 -0.74
N ILE A 253 -0.30 4.17 -0.83
CA ILE A 253 1.00 4.57 -0.26
C ILE A 253 0.87 5.60 0.86
N GLY A 254 -0.21 6.38 0.88
CA GLY A 254 -0.50 7.37 1.92
C GLY A 254 -2.00 7.53 2.14
N ARG A 255 -2.41 7.89 3.37
CA ARG A 255 -3.82 8.12 3.71
C ARG A 255 -3.99 9.36 4.58
N LEU A 256 -5.00 10.17 4.27
CA LEU A 256 -5.48 11.23 5.13
C LEU A 256 -6.72 10.75 5.87
N TYR A 257 -6.69 10.88 7.20
CA TYR A 257 -7.81 10.55 8.05
C TYR A 257 -8.48 11.82 8.56
N GLN A 258 -9.81 11.81 8.60
CA GLN A 258 -10.59 12.85 9.26
C GLN A 258 -11.62 12.21 10.18
N ASN A 259 -12.04 12.94 11.22
CA ASN A 259 -13.18 12.52 12.02
C ASN A 259 -14.46 12.90 11.26
N ALA A 260 -15.48 12.05 11.32
CA ALA A 260 -16.76 12.30 10.68
C ALA A 260 -17.32 13.66 11.07
N LYS A 261 -17.24 14.04 12.35
CA LYS A 261 -17.77 15.32 12.86
C LYS A 261 -17.17 16.57 12.22
N ASP A 262 -15.99 16.43 11.60
CA ASP A 262 -15.24 17.52 10.98
C ASP A 262 -15.45 17.54 9.44
N LEU A 263 -16.28 16.64 8.90
CA LEU A 263 -16.62 16.60 7.48
C LEU A 263 -17.63 17.71 7.13
N PRO A 264 -17.46 18.40 5.99
CA PRO A 264 -18.45 19.35 5.49
C PRO A 264 -19.82 18.68 5.26
N GLY A 265 -20.90 19.33 5.70
CA GLY A 265 -22.27 18.80 5.53
C GLY A 265 -22.83 18.01 6.71
N LEU A 266 -22.12 18.01 7.85
CA LEU A 266 -22.59 17.52 9.15
C LEU A 266 -23.03 18.65 10.10
#